data_AF-A0A3M7E947-F1
#
_entry.id   AF-A0A3M7E947-F1
#
_cell.length_a   1.000
_cell.length_b   1.000
_cell.length_c   1.000
_cell.angle_alpha   90.00
_cell.angle_beta   90.00
_cell.angle_gamma   90.00
#
_symmetry.space_group_name_H-M   'P 1'
#
loop_
_entity.id
_entity.type
_entity.pdbx_description
1 polymer ?
#
loop_
_entity_poly.entity_id
_entity_poly.type
_entity_poly.pdbx_seq_one_letter_code
_entity_poly.pdbx_strand_id
1 'polypeptide(L)'
;MFRLRTPIEGAARHACRPAPAFARAPFTAQQKVQHAAFSRSCQSKAQLSPPLNLPKWLQENSHLLKPPVNNYCVYNDPMTVMIVGGPNARTDYHINETPEFFYQYKGRMLLKTVQDGKFKDIYINEGELFLLPANTPHNPVRFADTVGVVLEQPRPESSLDRLRWYCQNCGEKVHEASFHCTNLGTQIKEAVNAFKEDTEKRKCGKCGEVCDVAPKPEVMEKMRTAPS
;
A
#
# COMPACT_ATOMS: atom_id res chain seq x y z
N MET A 1 -49.00 4.40 49.88
CA MET A 1 -48.49 3.01 49.97
C MET A 1 -46.99 3.05 49.72
N PHE A 2 -46.20 2.91 50.79
CA PHE A 2 -44.75 2.75 50.73
C PHE A 2 -44.40 1.38 50.15
N ARG A 3 -43.48 1.32 49.18
CA ARG A 3 -42.70 0.11 48.93
C ARG A 3 -41.22 0.45 49.05
N LEU A 4 -40.60 -0.21 50.01
CA LEU A 4 -39.24 -0.08 50.48
C LEU A 4 -38.23 -0.48 49.40
N ARG A 5 -37.10 0.24 49.38
CA ARG A 5 -35.84 -0.21 48.78
C ARG A 5 -35.35 -1.44 49.55
N THR A 6 -35.14 -2.56 48.87
CA THR A 6 -34.38 -3.69 49.41
C THR A 6 -32.90 -3.56 49.03
N PRO A 7 -31.96 -3.92 49.93
CA PRO A 7 -30.53 -3.80 49.69
C PRO A 7 -30.01 -4.92 48.80
N ILE A 8 -28.95 -4.63 48.06
CA ILE A 8 -28.18 -5.58 47.26
C ILE A 8 -27.39 -6.47 48.23
N GLU A 9 -27.77 -7.74 48.35
CA GLU A 9 -26.99 -8.77 49.06
C GLU A 9 -26.00 -9.46 48.11
N GLY A 10 -24.80 -9.75 48.62
CA GLY A 10 -24.02 -10.90 48.17
C GLY A 10 -22.84 -10.62 47.23
N ALA A 11 -21.81 -9.90 47.72
CA ALA A 11 -20.47 -10.04 47.16
C ALA A 11 -19.96 -11.46 47.46
N ALA A 12 -20.00 -12.35 46.46
CA ALA A 12 -19.38 -13.66 46.53
C ALA A 12 -17.85 -13.48 46.63
N ARG A 13 -17.29 -13.86 47.78
CA ARG A 13 -15.84 -13.94 47.98
C ARG A 13 -15.28 -15.03 47.07
N HIS A 14 -14.54 -14.66 46.04
CA HIS A 14 -13.75 -15.61 45.28
C HIS A 14 -12.65 -16.17 46.17
N ALA A 15 -12.71 -17.49 46.40
CA ALA A 15 -11.69 -18.25 47.09
C ALA A 15 -10.37 -18.13 46.32
N CYS A 16 -9.32 -17.66 47.01
CA CYS A 16 -7.96 -17.62 46.50
C CYS A 16 -7.45 -19.07 46.36
N ARG A 17 -7.21 -19.52 45.12
CA ARG A 17 -6.54 -20.81 44.86
C ARG A 17 -5.06 -20.70 45.26
N PRO A 18 -4.47 -21.70 45.92
CA PRO A 18 -3.05 -21.68 46.24
C PRO A 18 -2.23 -21.82 44.95
N ALA A 19 -1.15 -21.05 44.84
CA ALA A 19 -0.17 -21.15 43.77
C ALA A 19 0.58 -22.50 43.87
N PRO A 20 0.92 -23.16 42.75
CA PRO A 20 1.72 -24.37 42.79
C PRO A 20 3.15 -24.02 43.19
N ALA A 21 3.71 -24.82 44.11
CA ALA A 21 5.09 -24.73 44.53
C ALA A 21 6.03 -25.02 43.35
N PHE A 22 6.88 -24.05 43.00
CA PHE A 22 7.95 -24.24 42.03
C PHE A 22 9.03 -25.14 42.63
N ALA A 23 9.07 -26.40 42.20
CA ALA A 23 10.22 -27.27 42.42
C ALA A 23 11.39 -26.77 41.53
N ARG A 24 12.51 -26.39 42.15
CA ARG A 24 13.77 -26.10 41.46
C ARG A 24 14.35 -27.41 40.94
N ALA A 25 14.32 -27.62 39.62
CA ALA A 25 15.12 -28.63 38.95
C ALA A 25 16.61 -28.19 38.90
N PRO A 26 17.58 -29.13 38.96
CA PRO A 26 18.99 -28.80 38.94
C PRO A 26 19.41 -28.32 37.56
N PHE A 27 20.32 -27.35 37.55
CA PHE A 27 20.87 -26.71 36.35
C PHE A 27 21.87 -27.67 35.68
N THR A 28 21.40 -28.53 34.78
CA THR A 28 22.29 -29.26 33.87
C THR A 28 22.59 -28.40 32.65
N ALA A 29 23.88 -28.08 32.50
CA ALA A 29 24.44 -27.30 31.43
C ALA A 29 24.19 -27.91 30.03
N GLN A 30 24.27 -27.03 29.02
CA GLN A 30 24.32 -27.28 27.58
C GLN A 30 22.98 -27.33 26.81
N GLN A 31 22.32 -26.18 26.71
CA GLN A 31 21.58 -25.88 25.48
C GLN A 31 22.57 -25.36 24.42
N LYS A 32 22.89 -26.22 23.44
CA LYS A 32 23.56 -25.80 22.21
C LYS A 32 22.68 -24.78 21.50
N VAL A 33 23.13 -23.53 21.45
CA VAL A 33 22.60 -22.52 20.54
C VAL A 33 22.88 -23.03 19.13
N GLN A 34 21.85 -23.53 18.45
CA GLN A 34 21.95 -23.84 17.03
C GLN A 34 21.98 -22.52 16.28
N HIS A 35 23.19 -22.03 15.98
CA HIS A 35 23.36 -21.05 14.92
C HIS A 35 22.95 -21.73 13.62
N ALA A 36 21.73 -21.43 13.15
CA ALA A 36 21.30 -21.83 11.82
C ALA A 36 22.34 -21.31 10.82
N ALA A 37 23.03 -22.23 10.16
CA ALA A 37 23.99 -21.88 9.12
C ALA A 37 23.22 -21.18 8.00
N PHE A 38 23.48 -19.89 7.80
CA PHE A 38 23.01 -19.18 6.61
C PHE A 38 23.53 -19.95 5.39
N SER A 39 22.60 -20.57 4.67
CA SER A 39 22.88 -21.24 3.40
C SER A 39 23.57 -20.23 2.48
N ARG A 40 24.82 -20.50 2.13
CA ARG A 40 25.57 -19.70 1.17
C ARG A 40 25.03 -20.03 -0.21
N SER A 41 23.97 -19.34 -0.62
CA SER A 41 23.62 -19.28 -2.04
C SER A 41 24.82 -18.68 -2.79
N CYS A 42 25.07 -19.21 -3.99
CA CYS A 42 26.11 -18.72 -4.89
C CYS A 42 25.86 -17.23 -5.17
N GLN A 43 26.60 -16.35 -4.50
CA GLN A 43 26.55 -14.92 -4.75
C GLN A 43 27.25 -14.65 -6.07
N SER A 44 26.48 -14.32 -7.12
CA SER A 44 27.04 -13.55 -8.22
C SER A 44 27.64 -12.28 -7.61
N LYS A 45 28.93 -12.00 -7.88
CA LYS A 45 29.55 -10.75 -7.43
C LYS A 45 28.95 -9.62 -8.28
N ALA A 46 27.78 -9.13 -7.89
CA ALA A 46 27.20 -7.92 -8.47
C ALA A 46 28.20 -6.77 -8.25
N GLN A 47 28.67 -6.19 -9.35
CA GLN A 47 29.52 -5.00 -9.29
C GLN A 47 28.70 -3.85 -8.69
N LEU A 48 29.19 -3.27 -7.60
CA LEU A 48 28.49 -2.20 -6.90
C LEU A 48 28.49 -0.94 -7.78
N SER A 49 27.29 -0.39 -8.04
CA SER A 49 27.12 0.91 -8.65
C SER A 49 27.34 2.03 -7.62
N PRO A 50 27.79 3.23 -8.04
CA PRO A 50 27.84 4.37 -7.13
C PRO A 50 26.43 4.74 -6.64
N PRO A 51 26.29 5.30 -5.43
CA PRO A 51 25.00 5.72 -4.90
C PRO A 51 24.38 6.83 -5.76
N LEU A 52 23.05 6.77 -5.92
CA LEU A 52 22.30 7.84 -6.60
C LEU A 52 22.14 9.05 -5.68
N ASN A 53 22.61 10.22 -6.12
CA ASN A 53 22.25 11.49 -5.49
C ASN A 53 20.92 11.98 -6.08
N LEU A 54 19.81 11.78 -5.36
CA LEU A 54 18.47 12.14 -5.83
C LEU A 54 18.34 13.62 -6.23
N PRO A 55 18.77 14.61 -5.43
CA PRO A 55 18.74 16.02 -5.84
C PRO A 55 19.44 16.30 -7.17
N LYS A 56 20.65 15.76 -7.36
CA LYS A 56 21.40 15.92 -8.62
C LYS A 56 20.69 15.24 -9.78
N TRP A 57 20.21 14.01 -9.57
CA TRP A 57 19.46 13.28 -10.59
C TRP A 57 18.22 14.06 -11.04
N LEU A 58 17.48 14.70 -10.11
CA LEU A 58 16.31 15.52 -10.42
C LEU A 58 16.64 16.76 -11.26
N GLN A 59 17.79 17.39 -11.05
CA GLN A 59 18.23 18.54 -11.87
C GLN A 59 18.33 18.15 -13.35
N GLU A 60 18.83 16.95 -13.62
CA GLU A 60 19.04 16.44 -14.98
C GLU A 60 17.78 15.77 -15.56
N ASN A 61 16.99 15.09 -14.72
CA ASN A 61 15.98 14.12 -15.17
C ASN A 61 14.53 14.43 -14.74
N SER A 62 14.26 15.54 -14.05
CA SER A 62 12.88 15.89 -13.61
C SER A 62 11.85 15.96 -14.75
N HIS A 63 12.31 16.17 -15.99
CA HIS A 63 11.46 16.13 -17.19
C HIS A 63 10.84 14.73 -17.45
N LEU A 64 11.47 13.66 -16.98
CA LEU A 64 10.98 12.28 -17.06
C LEU A 64 9.86 11.97 -16.05
N LEU A 65 9.57 12.89 -15.13
CA LEU A 65 8.56 12.70 -14.08
C LEU A 65 7.24 13.43 -14.37
N LYS A 66 7.09 13.95 -15.60
CA LYS A 66 5.90 14.69 -16.06
C LYS A 66 5.01 13.77 -16.93
N PRO A 67 3.70 14.04 -17.01
CA PRO A 67 2.82 13.30 -17.92
C PRO A 67 3.37 13.22 -19.36
N PRO A 68 3.11 12.12 -20.10
CA PRO A 68 2.21 11.01 -19.76
C PRO A 68 2.85 9.87 -18.95
N VAL A 69 4.17 9.88 -18.77
CA VAL A 69 4.91 8.88 -17.97
C VAL A 69 5.54 9.61 -16.81
N ASN A 70 4.96 9.46 -15.63
CA ASN A 70 5.34 10.23 -14.45
C ASN A 70 6.23 9.46 -13.47
N ASN A 71 6.75 8.29 -13.87
CA ASN A 71 7.63 7.47 -13.05
C ASN A 71 8.87 7.02 -13.84
N TYR A 72 9.98 6.89 -13.13
CA TYR A 72 11.25 6.38 -13.64
C TYR A 72 11.75 5.25 -12.75
N CYS A 73 12.03 4.09 -13.34
CA CYS A 73 12.59 2.94 -12.63
C CYS A 73 14.13 3.08 -12.59
N VAL A 74 14.67 3.31 -11.39
CA VAL A 74 16.12 3.47 -11.16
C VAL A 74 16.81 2.12 -11.06
N TYR A 75 16.20 1.19 -10.31
CA TYR A 75 16.68 -0.17 -10.11
C TYR A 75 15.50 -1.12 -10.27
N ASN A 76 15.73 -2.28 -10.90
CA ASN A 76 14.67 -3.28 -11.14
C ASN A 76 15.02 -4.68 -10.63
N ASP A 77 16.24 -4.89 -10.12
CA ASP A 77 16.73 -6.15 -9.57
C ASP A 77 17.84 -5.84 -8.54
N PRO A 78 17.81 -6.42 -7.33
CA PRO A 78 16.83 -7.35 -6.78
C PRO A 78 15.57 -6.68 -6.21
N MET A 79 15.44 -5.36 -6.33
CA MET A 79 14.28 -4.61 -5.85
C MET A 79 13.92 -3.54 -6.86
N THR A 80 12.63 -3.30 -7.04
CA THR A 80 12.15 -2.20 -7.89
C THR A 80 12.19 -0.91 -7.07
N VAL A 81 12.95 0.07 -7.56
CA VAL A 81 13.08 1.40 -6.96
C VAL A 81 12.67 2.43 -8.00
N MET A 82 11.59 3.13 -7.74
CA MET A 82 11.03 4.12 -8.66
C MET A 82 11.08 5.52 -8.06
N ILE A 83 11.40 6.50 -8.89
CA ILE A 83 11.16 7.92 -8.61
C ILE A 83 9.89 8.31 -9.37
N VAL A 84 8.93 8.92 -8.69
CA VAL A 84 7.60 9.18 -9.23
C VAL A 84 7.19 10.62 -8.98
N GLY A 85 6.86 11.35 -10.05
CA GLY A 85 6.32 12.70 -9.99
C GLY A 85 4.81 12.76 -10.25
N GLY A 86 4.35 13.99 -10.47
CA GLY A 86 2.96 14.28 -10.82
C GLY A 86 2.83 15.57 -11.66
N PRO A 87 1.61 15.92 -12.09
CA PRO A 87 0.34 15.35 -11.63
C PRO A 87 0.04 13.99 -12.30
N ASN A 88 -0.51 13.06 -11.53
CA ASN A 88 -1.02 11.79 -12.05
C ASN A 88 -2.09 11.23 -11.12
N ALA A 89 -3.24 10.89 -11.68
CA ALA A 89 -4.30 10.21 -10.98
C ALA A 89 -5.08 9.33 -11.93
N ARG A 90 -5.48 8.16 -11.43
CA ARG A 90 -6.33 7.18 -12.11
C ARG A 90 -7.40 6.73 -11.12
N THR A 91 -8.39 5.96 -11.58
CA THR A 91 -9.45 5.44 -10.70
C THR A 91 -9.27 3.99 -10.28
N ASP A 92 -8.24 3.30 -10.79
CA ASP A 92 -7.88 1.95 -10.35
C ASP A 92 -7.27 1.94 -8.95
N TYR A 93 -7.68 0.96 -8.16
CA TYR A 93 -7.02 0.53 -6.93
C TYR A 93 -6.18 -0.69 -7.27
N HIS A 94 -4.87 -0.57 -7.07
CA HIS A 94 -3.94 -1.67 -7.17
C HIS A 94 -3.99 -2.49 -5.88
N ILE A 95 -3.91 -3.81 -6.03
CA ILE A 95 -3.83 -4.77 -4.95
C ILE A 95 -2.62 -5.64 -5.25
N ASN A 96 -1.56 -5.35 -4.52
CA ASN A 96 -0.29 -6.06 -4.58
C ASN A 96 -0.23 -7.06 -3.41
N GLU A 97 0.17 -8.29 -3.66
CA GLU A 97 0.32 -9.32 -2.62
C GLU A 97 1.58 -9.15 -1.76
N THR A 98 2.35 -8.10 -2.05
CA THR A 98 3.55 -7.70 -1.32
C THR A 98 3.43 -6.28 -0.78
N PRO A 99 4.17 -5.90 0.28
CA PRO A 99 4.16 -4.53 0.80
C PRO A 99 4.77 -3.54 -0.19
N GLU A 100 4.36 -2.27 -0.08
CA GLU A 100 4.92 -1.16 -0.85
C GLU A 100 5.40 -0.06 0.09
N PHE A 101 6.63 0.40 -0.12
CA PHE A 101 7.21 1.47 0.69
C PHE A 101 7.22 2.77 -0.09
N PHE A 102 6.77 3.83 0.57
CA PHE A 102 6.69 5.19 0.04
C PHE A 102 7.58 6.12 0.87
N TYR A 103 8.37 6.92 0.19
CA TYR A 103 9.02 8.10 0.75
C TYR A 103 8.67 9.31 -0.09
N GLN A 104 8.04 10.31 0.50
CA GLN A 104 7.64 11.50 -0.25
C GLN A 104 8.70 12.60 -0.12
N TYR A 105 9.60 12.69 -1.11
CA TYR A 105 10.74 13.62 -1.08
C TYR A 105 10.36 15.09 -1.27
N LYS A 106 9.39 15.40 -2.14
CA LYS A 106 8.93 16.77 -2.44
C LYS A 106 7.41 16.82 -2.59
N GLY A 107 6.79 17.81 -1.95
CA GLY A 107 5.34 18.00 -1.89
C GLY A 107 4.63 16.82 -1.24
N ARG A 108 3.29 16.80 -1.28
CA ARG A 108 2.49 15.71 -0.71
C ARG A 108 1.88 14.83 -1.79
N MET A 109 1.51 13.61 -1.44
CA MET A 109 0.63 12.78 -2.23
C MET A 109 -0.57 12.31 -1.40
N LEU A 110 -1.61 11.82 -2.06
CA LEU A 110 -2.74 11.15 -1.43
C LEU A 110 -2.72 9.68 -1.85
N LEU A 111 -2.72 8.78 -0.89
CA LEU A 111 -2.92 7.35 -1.11
C LEU A 111 -4.33 6.99 -0.64
N LYS A 112 -5.25 6.81 -1.59
CA LYS A 112 -6.59 6.31 -1.27
C LYS A 112 -6.50 4.81 -1.01
N THR A 113 -7.19 4.31 0.00
CA THR A 113 -7.17 2.89 0.38
C THR A 113 -8.56 2.37 0.67
N VAL A 114 -8.73 1.04 0.61
CA VAL A 114 -9.93 0.37 1.13
C VAL A 114 -9.53 -0.54 2.28
N GLN A 115 -10.02 -0.24 3.48
CA GLN A 115 -9.69 -0.96 4.71
C GLN A 115 -10.99 -1.42 5.36
N ASP A 116 -11.17 -2.72 5.53
CA ASP A 116 -12.40 -3.33 6.08
C ASP A 116 -13.67 -2.85 5.35
N GLY A 117 -13.60 -2.74 4.03
CA GLY A 117 -14.69 -2.25 3.18
C GLY A 117 -14.93 -0.74 3.24
N LYS A 118 -14.11 0.03 3.98
CA LYS A 118 -14.22 1.48 4.10
C LYS A 118 -13.13 2.18 3.31
N PHE A 119 -13.52 3.17 2.50
CA PHE A 119 -12.58 4.05 1.83
C PHE A 119 -11.91 4.98 2.84
N LYS A 120 -10.58 5.03 2.80
CA LYS A 120 -9.77 5.91 3.65
C LYS A 120 -8.73 6.62 2.81
N ASP A 121 -8.63 7.93 3.03
CA ASP A 121 -7.62 8.79 2.43
C ASP A 121 -6.42 8.87 3.38
N ILE A 122 -5.22 8.56 2.89
CA ILE A 122 -3.96 8.67 3.62
C ILE A 122 -3.10 9.71 2.92
N TYR A 123 -2.89 10.85 3.55
CA TYR A 123 -1.96 11.84 3.05
C TYR A 123 -0.54 11.47 3.48
N ILE A 124 0.38 11.46 2.50
CA ILE A 124 1.81 11.27 2.73
C ILE A 124 2.48 12.59 2.34
N ASN A 125 2.85 13.39 3.34
CA ASN A 125 3.38 14.73 3.20
C ASN A 125 4.89 14.71 2.91
N GLU A 126 5.44 15.87 2.54
CA GLU A 126 6.86 16.01 2.27
C GLU A 126 7.71 15.58 3.47
N GLY A 127 8.70 14.73 3.24
CA GLY A 127 9.56 14.13 4.25
C GLY A 127 9.01 12.86 4.91
N GLU A 128 7.75 12.49 4.67
CA GLU A 128 7.13 11.34 5.34
C GLU A 128 7.48 10.00 4.68
N LEU A 129 7.57 8.98 5.54
CA LEU A 129 7.70 7.58 5.18
C LEU A 129 6.39 6.86 5.45
N PHE A 130 6.01 5.96 4.56
CA PHE A 130 4.82 5.13 4.73
C PHE A 130 5.06 3.73 4.18
N LEU A 131 4.75 2.71 4.98
CA LEU A 131 4.79 1.31 4.55
C LEU A 131 3.35 0.80 4.43
N LEU A 132 2.94 0.55 3.19
CA LEU A 132 1.63 -0.03 2.89
C LEU A 132 1.70 -1.56 3.04
N PRO A 133 0.85 -2.17 3.88
CA PRO A 133 0.77 -3.63 3.98
C PRO A 133 0.28 -4.28 2.68
N ALA A 134 0.75 -5.50 2.44
CA ALA A 134 0.29 -6.35 1.35
C ALA A 134 -1.25 -6.51 1.35
N ASN A 135 -1.79 -6.74 0.17
CA ASN A 135 -3.22 -6.96 -0.10
C ASN A 135 -4.14 -5.78 0.25
N THR A 136 -3.59 -4.60 0.55
CA THR A 136 -4.39 -3.39 0.75
C THR A 136 -4.74 -2.78 -0.62
N PRO A 137 -6.02 -2.71 -1.02
CA PRO A 137 -6.40 -1.98 -2.23
C PRO A 137 -6.03 -0.51 -2.06
N HIS A 138 -5.23 0.02 -2.99
CA HIS A 138 -4.71 1.37 -2.89
C HIS A 138 -4.67 2.09 -4.25
N ASN A 139 -4.93 3.39 -4.26
CA ASN A 139 -4.96 4.24 -5.44
C ASN A 139 -4.09 5.49 -5.19
N PRO A 140 -2.86 5.53 -5.74
CA PRO A 140 -1.96 6.67 -5.61
C PRO A 140 -2.42 7.88 -6.44
N VAL A 141 -2.61 9.01 -5.78
CA VAL A 141 -2.92 10.32 -6.37
C VAL A 141 -1.73 11.25 -6.13
N ARG A 142 -1.06 11.66 -7.22
CA ARG A 142 0.11 12.54 -7.17
C ARG A 142 -0.23 13.90 -7.74
N PHE A 143 0.10 14.95 -7.00
CA PHE A 143 -0.15 16.34 -7.40
C PHE A 143 1.01 16.90 -8.23
N ALA A 144 0.78 18.05 -8.87
CA ALA A 144 1.80 18.72 -9.66
C ALA A 144 3.03 19.11 -8.82
N ASP A 145 4.21 19.09 -9.44
CA ASP A 145 5.50 19.49 -8.85
C ASP A 145 5.92 18.70 -7.60
N THR A 146 5.42 17.47 -7.46
CA THR A 146 5.77 16.54 -6.38
C THR A 146 6.80 15.51 -6.84
N VAL A 147 7.53 14.93 -5.88
CA VAL A 147 8.46 13.82 -6.12
C VAL A 147 8.35 12.84 -4.94
N GLY A 148 8.09 11.58 -5.24
CA GLY A 148 8.15 10.48 -4.28
C GLY A 148 9.07 9.36 -4.77
N VAL A 149 9.51 8.53 -3.84
CA VAL A 149 10.25 7.30 -4.07
C VAL A 149 9.36 6.14 -3.65
N VAL A 150 9.24 5.14 -4.51
CA VAL A 150 8.48 3.92 -4.24
C VAL A 150 9.41 2.72 -4.35
N LEU A 151 9.39 1.86 -3.34
CA LEU A 151 10.11 0.59 -3.31
C LEU A 151 9.11 -0.54 -3.31
N GLU A 152 9.31 -1.48 -4.23
CA GLU A 152 8.54 -2.72 -4.31
C GLU A 152 9.49 -3.92 -4.40
N GLN A 153 9.12 -5.01 -3.74
CA GLN A 153 9.83 -6.27 -3.89
C GLN A 153 9.45 -6.98 -5.20
N PRO A 154 10.35 -7.82 -5.73
CA PRO A 154 9.97 -8.79 -6.75
C PRO A 154 8.79 -9.62 -6.29
N ARG A 155 7.87 -9.85 -7.21
CA ARG A 155 6.69 -10.67 -6.97
C ARG A 155 7.09 -12.13 -6.76
N PRO A 156 6.58 -12.81 -5.71
CA PRO A 156 6.64 -14.27 -5.65
C PRO A 156 6.03 -14.89 -6.92
N GLU A 157 6.58 -16.01 -7.39
CA GLU A 157 6.14 -16.63 -8.67
C GLU A 157 4.63 -16.91 -8.74
N SER A 158 4.04 -17.35 -7.62
CA SER A 158 2.61 -17.64 -7.53
C SER A 158 1.72 -16.43 -7.27
N SER A 159 2.31 -15.26 -7.03
CA SER A 159 1.54 -14.07 -6.66
C SER A 159 0.81 -13.45 -7.84
N LEU A 160 -0.34 -12.85 -7.54
CA LEU A 160 -1.18 -12.14 -8.50
C LEU A 160 -1.40 -10.70 -8.09
N ASP A 161 -1.09 -9.79 -9.00
CA ASP A 161 -1.49 -8.40 -8.88
C ASP A 161 -2.92 -8.24 -9.42
N ARG A 162 -3.68 -7.34 -8.82
CA ARG A 162 -5.03 -6.99 -9.27
C ARG A 162 -5.17 -5.49 -9.43
N LEU A 163 -5.88 -5.07 -10.47
CA LEU A 163 -6.43 -3.72 -10.58
C LEU A 163 -7.93 -3.79 -10.42
N ARG A 164 -8.48 -2.98 -9.52
CA ARG A 164 -9.89 -2.96 -9.18
C ARG A 164 -10.45 -1.56 -9.27
N TRP A 165 -11.62 -1.43 -9.87
CA TRP A 165 -12.37 -0.17 -9.95
C TRP A 165 -13.60 -0.23 -9.07
N TYR A 166 -13.85 0.85 -8.35
CA TYR A 166 -15.03 1.03 -7.53
C TYR A 166 -15.90 2.17 -8.08
N CYS A 167 -17.21 2.04 -7.93
CA CYS A 167 -18.16 3.05 -8.35
C CYS A 167 -17.99 4.32 -7.51
N GLN A 168 -17.77 5.46 -8.15
CA GLN A 168 -17.58 6.75 -7.46
C GLN A 168 -18.85 7.25 -6.75
N ASN A 169 -20.02 6.73 -7.12
CA ASN A 169 -21.31 7.09 -6.52
C ASN A 169 -21.65 6.21 -5.30
N CYS A 170 -21.54 4.89 -5.42
CA CYS A 170 -22.02 3.96 -4.38
C CYS A 170 -20.96 3.04 -3.75
N GLY A 171 -19.71 3.10 -4.19
CA GLY A 171 -18.60 2.33 -3.65
C GLY A 171 -18.57 0.84 -4.04
N GLU A 172 -19.51 0.36 -4.86
CA GLU A 172 -19.56 -1.03 -5.31
C GLU A 172 -18.34 -1.40 -6.18
N LYS A 173 -17.89 -2.66 -6.13
CA LYS A 173 -16.86 -3.14 -7.07
C LYS A 173 -17.46 -3.22 -8.47
N VAL A 174 -16.86 -2.50 -9.41
CA VAL A 174 -17.35 -2.38 -10.80
C VAL A 174 -16.62 -3.35 -11.70
N HIS A 175 -15.29 -3.38 -11.62
CA HIS A 175 -14.46 -4.24 -12.43
C HIS A 175 -13.20 -4.64 -11.68
N GLU A 176 -12.63 -5.78 -12.06
CA GLU A 176 -11.36 -6.27 -11.55
C GLU A 176 -10.63 -7.07 -12.63
N ALA A 177 -9.36 -6.73 -12.85
CA ALA A 177 -8.43 -7.46 -13.70
C ALA A 177 -7.32 -8.03 -12.82
N SER A 178 -6.84 -9.23 -13.14
CA SER A 178 -5.75 -9.91 -12.42
C SER A 178 -4.67 -10.34 -13.39
N PHE A 179 -3.40 -10.27 -12.99
CA PHE A 179 -2.26 -10.69 -13.81
C PHE A 179 -1.06 -11.08 -12.95
N HIS A 180 -0.22 -11.97 -13.48
CA HIS A 180 1.13 -12.16 -12.96
C HIS A 180 1.99 -10.99 -13.42
N CYS A 181 2.48 -10.20 -12.47
CA CYS A 181 3.24 -8.98 -12.78
C CYS A 181 4.70 -9.33 -13.13
N THR A 182 5.01 -9.30 -14.42
CA THR A 182 6.37 -9.44 -14.98
C THR A 182 6.91 -8.12 -15.51
N ASN A 183 6.02 -7.20 -15.91
CA ASN A 183 6.34 -5.82 -16.26
C ASN A 183 5.22 -4.90 -15.77
N LEU A 184 5.42 -4.34 -14.57
CA LEU A 184 4.43 -3.52 -13.86
C LEU A 184 3.89 -2.38 -14.72
N GLY A 185 4.77 -1.61 -15.37
CA GLY A 185 4.37 -0.43 -16.13
C GLY A 185 3.51 -0.75 -17.35
N THR A 186 3.90 -1.76 -18.14
CA THR A 186 3.18 -2.14 -19.36
C THR A 186 1.84 -2.79 -19.03
N GLN A 187 1.82 -3.76 -18.11
CA GLN A 187 0.60 -4.53 -17.80
C GLN A 187 -0.46 -3.67 -17.11
N ILE A 188 -0.06 -2.75 -16.21
CA ILE A 188 -1.00 -1.79 -15.63
C ILE A 188 -1.61 -0.90 -16.73
N LYS A 189 -0.78 -0.38 -17.64
CA LYS A 189 -1.25 0.50 -18.73
C LYS A 189 -2.25 -0.22 -19.64
N GLU A 190 -1.99 -1.47 -20.00
CA GLU A 190 -2.89 -2.29 -20.80
C GLU A 190 -4.25 -2.49 -20.11
N ALA A 191 -4.24 -2.90 -18.83
CA ALA A 191 -5.47 -3.11 -18.07
C ALA A 191 -6.28 -1.82 -17.86
N VAL A 192 -5.61 -0.68 -17.61
CA VAL A 192 -6.25 0.63 -17.49
C VAL A 192 -6.89 1.07 -18.82
N ASN A 193 -6.19 0.89 -19.94
CA ASN A 193 -6.73 1.25 -21.26
C ASN A 193 -7.91 0.35 -21.63
N ALA A 194 -7.81 -0.96 -21.37
CA ALA A 194 -8.89 -1.91 -21.60
C ALA A 194 -10.16 -1.57 -20.80
N PHE A 195 -10.02 -1.08 -19.56
CA PHE A 195 -11.15 -0.57 -18.78
C PHE A 195 -11.67 0.75 -19.35
N LYS A 196 -10.78 1.67 -19.75
CA LYS A 196 -11.15 3.00 -20.27
C LYS A 196 -12.00 2.92 -21.54
N GLU A 197 -11.66 2.01 -22.44
CA GLU A 197 -12.29 1.84 -23.75
C GLU A 197 -13.62 1.07 -23.68
N ASP A 198 -13.91 0.38 -22.58
CA ASP A 198 -15.07 -0.50 -22.42
C ASP A 198 -16.12 0.13 -21.49
N THR A 199 -17.09 0.81 -22.08
CA THR A 199 -18.18 1.49 -21.35
C THR A 199 -19.04 0.52 -20.52
N GLU A 200 -19.21 -0.73 -20.98
CA GLU A 200 -19.99 -1.72 -20.23
C GLU A 200 -19.24 -2.19 -18.98
N LYS A 201 -17.91 -2.42 -19.08
CA LYS A 201 -17.08 -2.68 -17.89
C LYS A 201 -17.07 -1.52 -16.90
N ARG A 202 -17.25 -0.29 -17.37
CA ARG A 202 -17.31 0.92 -16.53
C ARG A 202 -18.67 1.13 -15.88
N LYS A 203 -19.72 0.45 -16.35
CA LYS A 203 -21.07 0.60 -15.83
C LYS A 203 -21.24 -0.16 -14.52
N CYS A 204 -21.59 0.55 -13.46
CA CYS A 204 -21.86 -0.04 -12.16
C CYS A 204 -23.14 -0.88 -12.21
N GLY A 205 -23.03 -2.18 -11.93
CA GLY A 205 -24.18 -3.09 -11.91
C GLY A 205 -25.22 -2.78 -10.83
N LYS A 206 -24.85 -2.03 -9.78
CA LYS A 206 -25.73 -1.71 -8.65
C LYS A 206 -26.57 -0.45 -8.84
N CYS A 207 -25.97 0.63 -9.34
CA CYS A 207 -26.66 1.92 -9.48
C CYS A 207 -26.73 2.45 -10.93
N GLY A 208 -26.10 1.76 -11.88
CA GLY A 208 -26.12 2.14 -13.30
C GLY A 208 -25.14 3.25 -13.70
N GLU A 209 -24.44 3.86 -12.73
CA GLU A 209 -23.43 4.90 -12.99
C GLU A 209 -22.31 4.40 -13.91
N VAL A 210 -21.92 5.19 -14.92
CA VAL A 210 -20.76 4.89 -15.76
C VAL A 210 -19.53 5.55 -15.13
N CYS A 211 -18.61 4.73 -14.64
CA CYS A 211 -17.49 5.20 -13.85
C CYS A 211 -16.48 6.00 -14.66
N ASP A 212 -15.96 7.05 -14.04
CA ASP A 212 -14.84 7.83 -14.57
C ASP A 212 -13.53 7.04 -14.52
N VAL A 213 -12.62 7.37 -15.44
CA VAL A 213 -11.29 6.72 -15.58
C VAL A 213 -10.16 7.53 -14.96
N ALA A 214 -10.41 8.82 -14.72
CA ALA A 214 -9.52 9.74 -14.03
C ALA A 214 -10.35 10.82 -13.31
N PRO A 215 -9.88 11.34 -12.17
CA PRO A 215 -10.54 12.46 -11.51
C PRO A 215 -10.50 13.74 -12.35
N LYS A 216 -11.56 14.56 -12.24
CA LYS A 216 -11.60 15.90 -12.85
C LYS A 216 -10.61 16.85 -12.17
N PRO A 217 -10.12 17.90 -12.86
CA PRO A 217 -9.19 18.88 -12.29
C PRO A 217 -9.68 19.53 -10.98
N GLU A 218 -10.98 19.85 -10.86
CA GLU A 218 -11.53 20.41 -9.62
C GLU A 218 -11.48 19.42 -8.45
N VAL A 219 -11.65 18.12 -8.72
CA VAL A 219 -11.53 17.06 -7.71
C VAL A 219 -10.08 16.88 -7.29
N MET A 220 -9.15 16.95 -8.26
CA MET A 220 -7.71 16.93 -7.99
C MET A 220 -7.29 18.06 -7.06
N GLU A 221 -7.77 19.28 -7.32
CA GLU A 221 -7.45 20.45 -6.51
C GLU A 221 -8.04 20.36 -5.09
N LYS A 222 -9.27 19.87 -4.96
CA LYS A 222 -9.89 19.60 -3.66
C LYS A 222 -9.10 18.57 -2.85
N MET A 223 -8.65 17.48 -3.49
CA MET A 223 -7.82 16.47 -2.85
C MET A 223 -6.46 17.03 -2.42
N ARG A 224 -5.86 17.91 -3.22
CA ARG A 224 -4.55 18.54 -2.94
C ARG A 224 -4.58 19.42 -1.70
N THR A 225 -5.66 20.17 -1.52
CA THR A 225 -5.82 21.21 -0.50
C THR A 225 -6.57 20.75 0.75
N ALA A 226 -7.09 19.52 0.76
CA ALA A 226 -7.78 18.98 1.94
C ALA A 226 -6.81 18.81 3.14
N PRO A 227 -7.32 18.95 4.37
CA PRO A 227 -6.52 18.76 5.58
C PRO A 227 -6.00 17.31 5.68
N SER A 228 -4.77 17.15 6.18
CA SER A 228 -4.19 15.84 6.56
C SER A 228 -4.81 15.33 7.85
#